data_AF-A0AAW2U844-F1
#
_entry.id   AF-A0AAW2U844-F1
#
_cell.length_a   1.000
_cell.length_b   1.000
_cell.length_c   1.000
_cell.angle_alpha   90.00
_cell.angle_beta   90.00
_cell.angle_gamma   90.00
#
_symmetry.space_group_name_H-M   'P 1'
#
loop_
_entity.id
_entity.type
_entity.pdbx_description
1 polymer ?
#
loop_
_entity_poly.entity_id
_entity_poly.type
_entity_poly.pdbx_seq_one_letter_code
_entity_poly.pdbx_strand_id
1 'polypeptide(L)'
;MVQILCPEIRLPSVLPQHVFLVHFLLGAAVAVHVHRARAFPQIDRFKIQPKIKNSLADMLDCYKKVMVTFVVAVVPLQIFSFPVIQMIGIRTSLPLPSASDIFLQLLVYFVVEDYANYWLHRLLHQKWGYENIHHVHHEYTAPIGFAAPYAHWAEIIILGMASFLGPMIAPGHMITFWLWMIVRQMEAIETHSGYDFPWNPLKYIPFYGGAIFHDYHHFVGGKSQSNFASVFTYCDYIYGTNKGYRYKEAFEKVLAKHP
;
A
#
# COMPACT_ATOMS: atom_id res chain seq x y z
N MET A 1 -14.41 38.94 35.41
CA MET A 1 -13.53 39.08 34.24
C MET A 1 -13.82 37.88 33.34
N VAL A 2 -14.62 38.10 32.31
CA VAL A 2 -15.18 37.07 31.42
C VAL A 2 -14.05 36.58 30.50
N GLN A 3 -13.62 35.34 30.67
CA GLN A 3 -12.79 34.66 29.69
C GLN A 3 -13.67 34.35 28.49
N ILE A 4 -13.47 35.13 27.43
CA ILE A 4 -14.17 35.01 26.16
C ILE A 4 -13.92 33.60 25.63
N LEU A 5 -14.99 32.79 25.61
CA LEU A 5 -15.10 31.56 24.84
C LEU A 5 -14.83 31.91 23.37
N CYS A 6 -13.58 31.74 22.94
CA CYS A 6 -13.29 31.66 21.51
C CYS A 6 -14.04 30.41 21.03
N PRO A 7 -15.02 30.51 20.13
CA PRO A 7 -15.63 29.33 19.58
C PRO A 7 -14.52 28.61 18.83
N GLU A 8 -14.05 27.47 19.36
CA GLU A 8 -13.27 26.52 18.60
C GLU A 8 -14.00 26.36 17.27
N ILE A 9 -13.32 26.72 16.19
CA ILE A 9 -13.72 26.33 14.84
C ILE A 9 -13.65 24.80 14.87
N ARG A 10 -14.76 24.17 15.28
CA ARG A 10 -14.98 22.74 15.06
C ARG A 10 -15.13 22.64 13.55
N LEU A 11 -13.99 22.46 12.87
CA LEU A 11 -13.95 21.90 11.53
C LEU A 11 -14.99 20.78 11.52
N PRO A 12 -16.08 20.92 10.75
CA PRO A 12 -17.24 20.07 10.92
C PRO A 12 -16.80 18.61 10.79
N SER A 13 -17.40 17.76 11.62
CA SER A 13 -17.20 16.32 11.80
C SER A 13 -17.31 15.45 10.53
N VAL A 14 -17.41 16.09 9.36
CA VAL A 14 -17.66 15.50 8.04
C VAL A 14 -16.47 15.68 7.09
N LEU A 15 -15.55 16.63 7.35
CA LEU A 15 -14.41 16.90 6.48
C LEU A 15 -13.44 15.71 6.28
N PRO A 16 -13.16 14.84 7.28
CA PRO A 16 -12.30 13.67 7.08
C PRO A 16 -12.84 12.67 6.04
N GLN A 17 -14.16 12.61 5.86
CA GLN A 17 -14.84 11.63 5.01
C GLN A 17 -14.75 12.01 3.52
N HIS A 18 -14.79 13.31 3.22
CA HIS A 18 -14.72 13.81 1.84
C HIS A 18 -13.31 13.73 1.25
N VAL A 19 -12.30 13.80 2.11
CA VAL A 19 -10.90 13.74 1.70
C VAL A 19 -10.57 12.33 1.20
N PHE A 20 -10.98 11.26 1.88
CA PHE A 20 -10.68 9.88 1.47
C PHE A 20 -11.33 9.46 0.13
N LEU A 21 -12.52 9.97 -0.18
CA LEU A 21 -13.17 9.79 -1.48
C LEU A 21 -12.35 10.40 -2.63
N VAL A 22 -11.75 11.58 -2.41
CA VAL A 22 -10.84 12.22 -3.38
C VAL A 22 -9.54 11.42 -3.53
N HIS A 23 -9.05 10.77 -2.47
CA HIS A 23 -7.85 9.93 -2.50
C HIS A 23 -8.03 8.65 -3.31
N PHE A 24 -9.20 8.03 -3.20
CA PHE A 24 -9.55 6.87 -4.02
C PHE A 24 -9.76 7.25 -5.48
N LEU A 25 -10.35 8.43 -5.75
CA LEU A 25 -10.43 8.99 -7.10
C LEU A 25 -9.05 9.36 -7.66
N LEU A 26 -8.09 9.75 -6.82
CA LEU A 26 -6.69 9.93 -7.19
C LEU A 26 -6.01 8.58 -7.50
N GLY A 27 -6.29 7.53 -6.72
CA GLY A 27 -5.86 6.16 -7.02
C GLY A 27 -6.42 5.66 -8.36
N ALA A 28 -7.70 5.96 -8.64
CA ALA A 28 -8.31 5.74 -9.95
C ALA A 28 -7.64 6.58 -11.04
N ALA A 29 -7.25 7.84 -10.77
CA ALA A 29 -6.55 8.71 -11.72
C ALA A 29 -5.10 8.28 -12.01
N VAL A 30 -4.39 7.76 -11.00
CA VAL A 30 -3.05 7.15 -11.13
C VAL A 30 -3.15 5.85 -11.92
N ALA A 31 -4.18 5.04 -11.66
CA ALA A 31 -4.39 3.81 -12.41
C ALA A 31 -4.87 4.08 -13.85
N VAL A 32 -5.59 5.19 -14.10
CA VAL A 32 -5.83 5.75 -15.44
C VAL A 32 -4.53 6.25 -16.10
N HIS A 33 -3.59 6.82 -15.34
CA HIS A 33 -2.24 7.18 -15.84
C HIS A 33 -1.39 5.94 -16.19
N VAL A 34 -1.46 4.88 -15.40
CA VAL A 34 -0.86 3.57 -15.72
C VAL A 34 -1.57 2.92 -16.92
N HIS A 35 -2.86 3.14 -17.11
CA HIS A 35 -3.56 2.72 -18.32
C HIS A 35 -3.13 3.52 -19.57
N ARG A 36 -2.85 4.83 -19.42
CA ARG A 36 -2.17 5.64 -20.45
C ARG A 36 -0.78 5.10 -20.79
N ALA A 37 -0.15 4.29 -19.95
CA ALA A 37 1.10 3.62 -20.32
C ALA A 37 0.93 2.63 -21.49
N ARG A 38 -0.29 2.08 -21.72
CA ARG A 38 -0.59 1.31 -22.95
C ARG A 38 -0.70 2.16 -24.21
N ALA A 39 -0.81 3.49 -24.07
CA ALA A 39 -0.70 4.41 -25.21
C ALA A 39 0.76 4.65 -25.62
N PHE A 40 1.73 4.17 -24.83
CA PHE A 40 3.16 4.29 -25.11
C PHE A 40 3.80 2.90 -25.14
N PRO A 41 3.88 2.24 -26.32
CA PRO A 41 4.54 0.93 -26.48
C PRO A 41 5.96 0.87 -25.92
N GLN A 42 6.62 2.02 -25.76
CA GLN A 42 7.94 2.16 -25.15
C GLN A 42 7.98 1.84 -23.66
N ILE A 43 6.83 1.78 -22.97
CA ILE A 43 6.75 1.41 -21.55
C ILE A 43 6.72 -0.11 -21.35
N ASP A 44 6.20 -0.86 -22.32
CA ASP A 44 6.12 -2.33 -22.23
C ASP A 44 7.50 -2.99 -22.07
N ARG A 45 8.59 -2.33 -22.48
CA ARG A 45 9.97 -2.80 -22.24
C ARG A 45 10.36 -2.86 -20.75
N PHE A 46 9.65 -2.15 -19.89
CA PHE A 46 9.85 -2.13 -18.44
C PHE A 46 8.91 -3.10 -17.70
N LYS A 47 8.06 -3.83 -18.42
CA LYS A 47 7.13 -4.76 -17.81
C LYS A 47 7.87 -5.98 -17.26
N ILE A 48 7.63 -6.32 -15.99
CA ILE A 48 8.34 -7.39 -15.29
C ILE A 48 7.96 -8.77 -15.88
N GLN A 49 6.66 -8.99 -16.12
CA GLN A 49 6.15 -10.21 -16.74
C GLN A 49 5.59 -9.92 -18.16
N PRO A 50 6.43 -9.83 -19.20
CA PRO A 50 6.03 -9.36 -20.54
C PRO A 50 5.08 -10.31 -21.29
N LYS A 51 5.05 -11.59 -20.90
CA LYS A 51 4.17 -12.61 -21.49
C LYS A 51 2.73 -12.48 -21.01
N ILE A 52 2.50 -11.85 -19.85
CA ILE A 52 1.16 -11.68 -19.28
C ILE A 52 0.61 -10.32 -19.73
N LYS A 53 -0.52 -10.34 -20.42
CA LYS A 53 -1.23 -9.14 -20.88
C LYS A 53 -2.67 -9.19 -20.40
N ASN A 54 -3.06 -8.24 -19.56
CA ASN A 54 -4.44 -8.11 -19.10
C ASN A 54 -5.26 -7.41 -20.19
N SER A 55 -6.47 -7.85 -20.50
CA SER A 55 -7.34 -7.11 -21.43
C SER A 55 -7.92 -5.85 -20.76
N LEU A 56 -8.54 -4.95 -21.54
CA LEU A 56 -9.30 -3.84 -20.94
C LEU A 56 -10.46 -4.36 -20.08
N ALA A 57 -11.10 -5.45 -20.52
CA ALA A 57 -12.19 -6.07 -19.77
C ALA A 57 -11.73 -6.57 -18.39
N ASP A 58 -10.58 -7.24 -18.32
CA ASP A 58 -10.03 -7.73 -17.05
C ASP A 58 -9.71 -6.58 -16.08
N MET A 59 -9.14 -5.48 -16.60
CA MET A 59 -8.85 -4.30 -15.79
C MET A 59 -10.13 -3.62 -15.29
N LEU A 60 -11.17 -3.54 -16.12
CA LEU A 60 -12.46 -2.99 -15.72
C LEU A 60 -13.18 -3.89 -14.70
N ASP A 61 -13.05 -5.21 -14.82
CA ASP A 61 -13.56 -6.16 -13.82
C ASP A 61 -12.85 -6.00 -12.47
N CYS A 62 -11.52 -5.95 -12.49
CA CYS A 62 -10.69 -5.64 -11.32
C CYS A 62 -11.18 -4.36 -10.64
N TYR A 63 -11.29 -3.28 -11.41
CA TYR A 63 -11.72 -1.98 -10.91
C TYR A 63 -13.11 -2.06 -10.27
N LYS A 64 -14.09 -2.69 -10.93
CA LYS A 64 -15.44 -2.86 -10.40
C LYS A 64 -15.43 -3.60 -9.06
N LYS A 65 -14.69 -4.71 -8.95
CA LYS A 65 -14.59 -5.47 -7.69
C LYS A 65 -13.93 -4.65 -6.58
N VAL A 66 -12.86 -3.90 -6.89
CA VAL A 66 -12.25 -2.95 -5.95
C VAL A 66 -13.28 -1.91 -5.49
N MET A 67 -14.10 -1.35 -6.39
CA MET A 67 -15.13 -0.38 -6.01
C MET A 67 -16.17 -0.99 -5.06
N VAL A 68 -16.59 -2.24 -5.33
CA VAL A 68 -17.52 -2.97 -4.46
C VAL A 68 -16.92 -3.14 -3.07
N THR A 69 -15.68 -3.64 -2.98
CA THR A 69 -15.00 -3.80 -1.68
C THR A 69 -14.80 -2.46 -0.98
N PHE A 70 -14.53 -1.39 -1.72
CA PHE A 70 -14.42 -0.05 -1.16
C PHE A 70 -15.74 0.41 -0.51
N VAL A 71 -16.87 0.24 -1.20
CA VAL A 71 -18.19 0.61 -0.66
C VAL A 71 -18.58 -0.26 0.53
N VAL A 72 -18.29 -1.56 0.48
CA VAL A 72 -18.74 -2.53 1.50
C VAL A 72 -17.84 -2.53 2.75
N ALA A 73 -16.53 -2.35 2.58
CA ALA A 73 -15.57 -2.46 3.68
C ALA A 73 -14.97 -1.11 4.05
N VAL A 74 -14.44 -0.37 3.06
CA VAL A 74 -13.65 0.83 3.32
C VAL A 74 -14.52 2.01 3.77
N VAL A 75 -15.67 2.26 3.11
CA VAL A 75 -16.58 3.35 3.49
C VAL A 75 -17.10 3.20 4.93
N PRO A 76 -17.63 2.03 5.35
CA PRO A 76 -18.00 1.80 6.74
C PRO A 76 -16.81 1.98 7.68
N LEU A 77 -15.65 1.40 7.36
CA LEU A 77 -14.44 1.56 8.16
C LEU A 77 -14.08 3.04 8.35
N GLN A 78 -14.18 3.87 7.32
CA GLN A 78 -13.94 5.32 7.42
C GLN A 78 -14.94 6.02 8.33
N ILE A 79 -16.25 5.73 8.18
CA ILE A 79 -17.30 6.31 9.04
C ILE A 79 -17.06 5.97 10.51
N PHE A 80 -16.72 4.70 10.80
CA PHE A 80 -16.48 4.23 12.16
C PHE A 80 -15.06 4.50 12.68
N SER A 81 -14.12 4.94 11.83
CA SER A 81 -12.75 5.26 12.25
C SER A 81 -12.65 6.59 12.99
N PHE A 82 -13.62 7.50 12.86
CA PHE A 82 -13.52 8.83 13.46
C PHE A 82 -13.35 8.81 15.00
N PRO A 83 -14.16 8.05 15.77
CA PRO A 83 -13.91 7.87 17.20
C PRO A 83 -12.52 7.31 17.49
N VAL A 84 -12.02 6.38 16.67
CA VAL A 84 -10.68 5.80 16.83
C VAL A 84 -9.61 6.87 16.65
N ILE A 85 -9.70 7.67 15.59
CA ILE A 85 -8.79 8.79 15.32
C ILE A 85 -8.77 9.79 16.50
N GLN A 86 -9.94 10.08 17.08
CA GLN A 86 -10.03 10.94 18.27
C GLN A 86 -9.40 10.29 19.51
N MET A 87 -9.66 8.99 19.74
CA MET A 87 -9.08 8.25 20.87
C MET A 87 -7.55 8.13 20.78
N ILE A 88 -7.01 8.01 19.57
CA ILE A 88 -5.57 8.02 19.31
C ILE A 88 -4.93 9.37 19.71
N GLY A 89 -5.71 10.46 19.70
CA GLY A 89 -5.21 11.80 19.98
C GLY A 89 -4.71 12.54 18.75
N ILE A 90 -5.13 12.12 17.54
CA ILE A 90 -4.83 12.87 16.32
C ILE A 90 -5.58 14.21 16.37
N ARG A 91 -4.82 15.30 16.42
CA ARG A 91 -5.38 16.66 16.56
C ARG A 91 -5.77 17.27 15.21
N THR A 92 -6.81 18.08 15.21
CA THR A 92 -7.27 18.88 14.06
C THR A 92 -7.12 20.40 14.28
N SER A 93 -6.69 20.80 15.47
CA SER A 93 -6.53 22.20 15.87
C SER A 93 -5.19 22.79 15.42
N LEU A 94 -5.14 24.12 15.33
CA LEU A 94 -3.90 24.88 15.12
C LEU A 94 -2.96 24.81 16.34
N PRO A 95 -1.64 25.03 16.16
CA PRO A 95 -0.94 25.34 14.89
C PRO A 95 -0.75 24.12 13.99
N LEU A 96 -0.60 24.33 12.68
CA LEU A 96 -0.25 23.25 11.75
C LEU A 96 1.11 22.61 12.13
N PRO A 97 1.33 21.32 11.81
CA PRO A 97 2.59 20.66 12.11
C PRO A 97 3.73 21.30 11.30
N SER A 98 4.91 21.38 11.90
CA SER A 98 6.11 21.79 11.17
C SER A 98 6.52 20.71 10.16
N ALA A 99 7.35 21.08 9.18
CA ALA A 99 7.88 20.10 8.21
C ALA A 99 8.68 18.98 8.91
N SER A 100 9.41 19.30 9.98
CA SER A 100 10.12 18.32 10.80
C SER A 100 9.17 17.38 11.54
N ASP A 101 8.06 17.88 12.08
CA ASP A 101 7.07 17.03 12.76
C ASP A 101 6.47 16.03 11.77
N ILE A 102 6.08 16.51 10.59
CA ILE A 102 5.57 15.65 9.50
C ILE A 102 6.60 14.58 9.15
N PHE A 103 7.85 14.98 8.88
CA PHE A 103 8.90 14.06 8.45
C PHE A 103 9.19 12.98 9.49
N LEU A 104 9.39 13.37 10.76
CA LEU A 104 9.69 12.42 11.84
C LEU A 104 8.51 11.48 12.12
N GLN A 105 7.28 12.00 12.08
CA GLN A 105 6.08 11.16 12.22
C GLN A 105 5.96 10.16 11.07
N LEU A 106 6.13 10.59 9.82
CA LEU A 106 6.09 9.67 8.68
C LEU A 106 7.17 8.60 8.78
N LEU A 107 8.39 8.95 9.23
CA LEU A 107 9.45 7.96 9.45
C LEU A 107 9.03 6.91 10.49
N VAL A 108 8.46 7.33 11.62
CA VAL A 108 7.93 6.41 12.63
C VAL A 108 6.82 5.54 12.04
N TYR A 109 5.89 6.13 11.29
CA TYR A 109 4.76 5.40 10.72
C TYR A 109 5.22 4.34 9.73
N PHE A 110 6.18 4.66 8.87
CA PHE A 110 6.77 3.71 7.94
C PHE A 110 7.43 2.54 8.66
N VAL A 111 8.26 2.79 9.67
CA VAL A 111 8.97 1.71 10.39
C VAL A 111 7.99 0.81 11.13
N VAL A 112 7.01 1.40 11.82
CA VAL A 112 6.03 0.65 12.61
C VAL A 112 5.08 -0.14 11.71
N GLU A 113 4.52 0.50 10.68
CA GLU A 113 3.59 -0.16 9.77
C GLU A 113 4.28 -1.27 8.99
N ASP A 114 5.47 -1.02 8.43
CA ASP A 114 6.18 -2.02 7.63
C ASP A 114 6.53 -3.27 8.47
N TYR A 115 6.96 -3.08 9.72
CA TYR A 115 7.24 -4.19 10.62
C TYR A 115 5.97 -4.99 10.99
N ALA A 116 4.88 -4.31 11.31
CA ALA A 116 3.61 -4.95 11.65
C ALA A 116 2.99 -5.66 10.43
N ASN A 117 3.02 -4.99 9.27
CA ASN A 117 2.51 -5.51 8.02
C ASN A 117 3.26 -6.77 7.60
N TYR A 118 4.61 -6.80 7.71
CA TYR A 118 5.40 -8.00 7.47
C TYR A 118 4.85 -9.24 8.21
N TRP A 119 4.57 -9.10 9.51
CA TRP A 119 4.05 -10.21 10.30
C TRP A 119 2.62 -10.58 9.95
N LEU A 120 1.74 -9.60 9.77
CA LEU A 120 0.35 -9.85 9.39
C LEU A 120 0.26 -10.50 8.00
N HIS A 121 1.04 -10.02 7.04
CA HIS A 121 1.14 -10.55 5.69
C HIS A 121 1.68 -11.99 5.71
N ARG A 122 2.74 -12.25 6.47
CA ARG A 122 3.27 -13.61 6.66
C ARG A 122 2.28 -14.56 7.34
N LEU A 123 1.47 -14.06 8.28
CA LEU A 123 0.39 -14.83 8.90
C LEU A 123 -0.74 -15.13 7.90
N LEU A 124 -1.09 -14.18 7.04
CA LEU A 124 -2.04 -14.38 5.96
C LEU A 124 -1.55 -15.40 4.91
N HIS A 125 -0.25 -15.63 4.81
CA HIS A 125 0.33 -16.72 3.99
C HIS A 125 0.34 -18.09 4.66
N GLN A 126 -0.12 -18.23 5.91
CA GLN A 126 -0.40 -19.54 6.48
C GLN A 126 -1.60 -20.16 5.79
N LYS A 127 -1.64 -21.50 5.69
CA LYS A 127 -2.63 -22.26 4.91
C LYS A 127 -4.05 -21.70 4.99
N TRP A 128 -4.58 -21.55 6.22
CA TRP A 128 -5.93 -21.05 6.43
C TRP A 128 -6.10 -19.60 5.99
N GLY A 129 -5.17 -18.72 6.36
CA GLY A 129 -5.21 -17.30 5.97
C GLY A 129 -5.18 -17.13 4.47
N TYR A 130 -4.37 -17.94 3.78
CA TYR A 130 -4.25 -17.84 2.33
C TYR A 130 -5.53 -18.34 1.66
N GLU A 131 -5.94 -19.57 1.97
CA GLU A 131 -7.09 -20.22 1.33
C GLU A 131 -8.41 -19.45 1.54
N ASN A 132 -8.56 -18.71 2.64
CA ASN A 132 -9.84 -18.04 2.98
C ASN A 132 -9.82 -16.52 2.79
N ILE A 133 -8.65 -15.88 2.85
CA ILE A 133 -8.55 -14.42 2.85
C ILE A 133 -7.62 -13.96 1.72
N HIS A 134 -6.35 -14.38 1.77
CA HIS A 134 -5.31 -13.75 0.96
C HIS A 134 -5.22 -14.23 -0.49
N HIS A 135 -5.81 -15.38 -0.81
CA HIS A 135 -5.83 -15.89 -2.19
C HIS A 135 -6.49 -14.91 -3.17
N VAL A 136 -7.47 -14.12 -2.74
CA VAL A 136 -8.15 -13.11 -3.58
C VAL A 136 -7.13 -12.08 -4.04
N HIS A 137 -6.26 -11.61 -3.14
CA HIS A 137 -5.20 -10.67 -3.48
C HIS A 137 -4.22 -11.25 -4.52
N HIS A 138 -3.93 -12.56 -4.41
CA HIS A 138 -3.01 -13.29 -5.28
C HIS A 138 -3.62 -13.82 -6.59
N GLU A 139 -4.89 -13.50 -6.91
CA GLU A 139 -5.47 -13.86 -8.23
C GLU A 139 -4.71 -13.19 -9.38
N TYR A 140 -4.09 -12.03 -9.14
CA TYR A 140 -3.24 -11.32 -10.09
C TYR A 140 -1.77 -11.70 -9.93
N THR A 141 -1.41 -12.92 -10.34
CA THR A 141 -0.03 -13.43 -10.34
C THR A 141 0.99 -12.55 -11.10
N ALA A 142 0.50 -11.71 -12.02
CA ALA A 142 1.21 -10.56 -12.56
C ALA A 142 0.44 -9.29 -12.18
N PRO A 143 0.81 -8.63 -11.06
CA PRO A 143 0.02 -7.55 -10.51
C PRO A 143 -0.03 -6.35 -11.45
N ILE A 144 -1.12 -5.59 -11.32
CA ILE A 144 -1.31 -4.29 -11.95
C ILE A 144 -1.66 -3.29 -10.85
N GLY A 145 -1.34 -2.01 -11.03
CA GLY A 145 -1.59 -1.02 -9.98
C GLY A 145 -3.04 -0.97 -9.48
N PHE A 146 -4.02 -1.30 -10.35
CA PHE A 146 -5.44 -1.45 -9.97
C PHE A 146 -5.72 -2.59 -8.97
N ALA A 147 -4.88 -3.62 -8.99
CA ALA A 147 -5.00 -4.79 -8.13
C ALA A 147 -4.38 -4.56 -6.73
N ALA A 148 -3.68 -3.44 -6.49
CA ALA A 148 -3.15 -3.12 -5.15
C ALA A 148 -4.23 -3.18 -4.05
N PRO A 149 -5.42 -2.56 -4.22
CA PRO A 149 -6.53 -2.72 -3.28
C PRO A 149 -7.47 -3.92 -3.59
N TYR A 150 -7.14 -4.76 -4.58
CA TYR A 150 -7.94 -5.95 -4.87
C TYR A 150 -7.66 -7.02 -3.82
N ALA A 151 -8.56 -7.15 -2.86
CA ALA A 151 -8.40 -8.06 -1.74
C ALA A 151 -9.74 -8.43 -1.12
N HIS A 152 -9.74 -9.48 -0.30
CA HIS A 152 -10.85 -9.83 0.56
C HIS A 152 -11.07 -8.74 1.63
N TRP A 153 -12.32 -8.44 2.00
CA TRP A 153 -12.63 -7.37 2.98
C TRP A 153 -11.90 -7.55 4.31
N ALA A 154 -11.72 -8.80 4.77
CA ALA A 154 -11.01 -9.10 6.00
C ALA A 154 -9.51 -8.74 5.91
N GLU A 155 -8.90 -8.91 4.74
CA GLU A 155 -7.51 -8.51 4.52
C GLU A 155 -7.33 -7.01 4.65
N ILE A 156 -8.25 -6.23 4.08
CA ILE A 156 -8.25 -4.77 4.16
C ILE A 156 -8.29 -4.32 5.62
N ILE A 157 -9.08 -4.99 6.46
CA ILE A 157 -9.13 -4.69 7.89
C ILE A 157 -7.83 -5.15 8.58
N ILE A 158 -7.38 -6.39 8.33
CA ILE A 158 -6.20 -6.98 8.96
C ILE A 158 -4.95 -6.16 8.66
N LEU A 159 -4.60 -5.98 7.39
CA LEU A 159 -3.43 -5.22 6.98
C LEU A 159 -3.63 -3.72 7.21
N GLY A 160 -4.85 -3.21 7.06
CA GLY A 160 -5.19 -1.81 7.33
C GLY A 160 -4.96 -1.40 8.78
N MET A 161 -5.11 -2.31 9.75
CA MET A 161 -4.80 -2.04 11.16
C MET A 161 -3.33 -1.64 11.38
N ALA A 162 -2.39 -2.21 10.61
CA ALA A 162 -0.97 -1.86 10.73
C ALA A 162 -0.72 -0.36 10.47
N SER A 163 -1.46 0.22 9.52
CA SER A 163 -1.37 1.64 9.15
C SER A 163 -1.81 2.60 10.26
N PHE A 164 -2.50 2.12 11.29
CA PHE A 164 -2.90 2.94 12.45
C PHE A 164 -1.91 2.82 13.62
N LEU A 165 -1.05 1.80 13.66
CA LEU A 165 -0.13 1.59 14.79
C LEU A 165 0.92 2.70 14.92
N GLY A 166 1.45 3.21 13.82
CA GLY A 166 2.35 4.36 13.83
C GLY A 166 1.70 5.61 14.44
N PRO A 167 0.54 6.06 13.91
CA PRO A 167 -0.23 7.14 14.50
C PRO A 167 -0.65 6.92 15.95
N MET A 168 -0.87 5.68 16.39
CA MET A 168 -1.10 5.35 17.81
C MET A 168 0.10 5.62 18.70
N ILE A 169 1.31 5.35 18.21
CA ILE A 169 2.56 5.52 18.95
C ILE A 169 3.00 7.00 18.96
N ALA A 170 2.87 7.68 17.82
CA ALA A 170 3.27 9.06 17.65
C ALA A 170 2.10 9.90 17.09
N PRO A 171 1.05 10.16 17.89
CA PRO A 171 -0.12 10.89 17.42
C PRO A 171 0.25 12.30 16.97
N GLY A 172 -0.14 12.63 15.75
CA GLY A 172 0.20 13.87 15.09
C GLY A 172 -0.99 14.76 14.76
N HIS A 173 -0.79 15.67 13.81
CA HIS A 173 -1.88 16.44 13.22
C HIS A 173 -2.57 15.64 12.11
N MET A 174 -3.86 15.89 11.89
CA MET A 174 -4.66 15.26 10.84
C MET A 174 -4.03 15.37 9.44
N ILE A 175 -3.34 16.48 9.15
CA ILE A 175 -2.61 16.65 7.88
C ILE A 175 -1.51 15.60 7.72
N THR A 176 -0.73 15.32 8.77
CA THR A 176 0.30 14.27 8.70
C THR A 176 -0.35 12.91 8.49
N PHE A 177 -1.48 12.64 9.15
CA PHE A 177 -2.22 11.39 8.98
C PHE A 177 -2.78 11.23 7.54
N TRP A 178 -3.32 12.29 6.94
CA TRP A 178 -3.73 12.25 5.54
C TRP A 178 -2.55 12.03 4.59
N LEU A 179 -1.44 12.75 4.81
CA LEU A 179 -0.23 12.56 4.02
C LEU A 179 0.31 11.13 4.12
N TRP A 180 0.25 10.55 5.32
CA TRP A 180 0.59 9.16 5.55
C TRP A 180 -0.25 8.20 4.70
N MET A 181 -1.58 8.33 4.75
CA MET A 181 -2.48 7.50 3.95
C MET A 181 -2.26 7.67 2.44
N ILE A 182 -2.00 8.89 1.97
CA ILE A 182 -1.65 9.19 0.57
C ILE A 182 -0.40 8.45 0.14
N VAL A 183 0.69 8.66 0.88
CA VAL A 183 1.99 8.10 0.54
C VAL A 183 1.94 6.57 0.56
N ARG A 184 1.26 5.98 1.54
CA ARG A 184 1.10 4.52 1.58
C ARG A 184 0.28 3.96 0.44
N GLN A 185 -0.79 4.64 0.04
CA GLN A 185 -1.57 4.18 -1.11
C GLN A 185 -0.80 4.28 -2.43
N MET A 186 -0.02 5.36 -2.62
CA MET A 186 0.84 5.51 -3.80
C MET A 186 1.93 4.45 -3.84
N GLU A 187 2.56 4.16 -2.70
CA GLU A 187 3.59 3.13 -2.59
C GLU A 187 3.02 1.75 -2.91
N ALA A 188 1.83 1.41 -2.37
CA ALA A 188 1.17 0.14 -2.70
C ALA A 188 0.85 0.03 -4.20
N ILE A 189 0.45 1.12 -4.85
CA ILE A 189 0.21 1.12 -6.31
C ILE A 189 1.52 0.95 -7.08
N GLU A 190 2.62 1.55 -6.63
CA GLU A 190 3.95 1.37 -7.24
C GLU A 190 4.36 -0.10 -7.19
N THR A 191 4.28 -0.72 -6.02
CA THR A 191 4.80 -2.08 -5.80
C THR A 191 3.98 -3.13 -6.56
N HIS A 192 2.71 -2.84 -6.83
CA HIS A 192 1.83 -3.68 -7.65
C HIS A 192 1.79 -3.25 -9.12
N SER A 193 2.54 -2.24 -9.54
CA SER A 193 2.38 -1.66 -10.89
C SER A 193 2.63 -2.67 -12.02
N GLY A 194 3.47 -3.68 -11.77
CA GLY A 194 3.93 -4.65 -12.76
C GLY A 194 5.04 -4.11 -13.68
N TYR A 195 5.61 -2.95 -13.34
CA TYR A 195 6.68 -2.30 -14.11
C TYR A 195 7.88 -1.97 -13.24
N ASP A 196 9.06 -2.19 -13.80
CA ASP A 196 10.32 -1.78 -13.19
C ASP A 196 10.93 -0.58 -13.94
N PHE A 197 10.67 0.62 -13.44
CA PHE A 197 11.18 1.83 -14.06
C PHE A 197 12.61 2.15 -13.57
N PRO A 198 13.60 2.33 -14.46
CA PRO A 198 14.97 2.62 -14.05
C PRO A 198 15.13 4.01 -13.41
N TRP A 199 14.19 4.92 -13.65
CA TRP A 199 14.19 6.27 -13.07
C TRP A 199 13.36 6.39 -11.79
N ASN A 200 12.86 5.28 -11.21
CA ASN A 200 12.14 5.35 -9.94
C ASN A 200 13.12 5.77 -8.82
N PRO A 201 12.96 6.95 -8.18
CA PRO A 201 13.88 7.43 -7.15
C PRO A 201 13.84 6.57 -5.87
N LEU A 202 12.76 5.83 -5.62
CA LEU A 202 12.62 4.98 -4.43
C LEU A 202 13.66 3.85 -4.41
N LYS A 203 14.19 3.45 -5.58
CA LYS A 203 15.26 2.46 -5.71
C LYS A 203 16.57 2.84 -5.01
N TYR A 204 16.77 4.14 -4.72
CA TYR A 204 17.94 4.61 -3.99
C TYR A 204 17.77 4.55 -2.46
N ILE A 205 16.57 4.23 -1.97
CA ILE A 205 16.31 4.07 -0.55
C ILE A 205 16.78 2.67 -0.11
N PRO A 206 17.64 2.56 0.91
CA PRO A 206 18.11 1.27 1.40
C PRO A 206 16.94 0.34 1.77
N PHE A 207 17.09 -0.94 1.43
CA PHE A 207 16.11 -1.99 1.68
C PHE A 207 14.76 -1.85 0.96
N TYR A 208 14.54 -0.84 0.11
CA TYR A 208 13.30 -0.75 -0.64
C TYR A 208 13.10 -1.96 -1.56
N GLY A 209 11.96 -2.65 -1.41
CA GLY A 209 11.67 -3.86 -2.21
C GLY A 209 11.21 -3.53 -3.62
N GLY A 210 10.29 -2.56 -3.74
CA GLY A 210 9.72 -2.13 -5.02
C GLY A 210 8.95 -3.22 -5.77
N ALA A 211 8.56 -2.90 -7.00
CA ALA A 211 7.71 -3.76 -7.81
C ALA A 211 8.30 -5.14 -8.13
N ILE A 212 9.61 -5.28 -8.36
CA ILE A 212 10.22 -6.58 -8.69
C ILE A 212 10.10 -7.57 -7.53
N PHE A 213 10.36 -7.11 -6.31
CA PHE A 213 10.33 -7.96 -5.12
C PHE A 213 8.91 -8.47 -4.85
N HIS A 214 7.92 -7.61 -5.03
CA HIS A 214 6.50 -7.93 -4.82
C HIS A 214 5.89 -8.72 -5.98
N ASP A 215 6.29 -8.46 -7.21
CA ASP A 215 5.86 -9.23 -8.39
C ASP A 215 6.29 -10.71 -8.27
N TYR A 216 7.51 -10.98 -7.80
CA TYR A 216 7.94 -12.36 -7.52
C TYR A 216 7.08 -13.04 -6.46
N HIS A 217 6.69 -12.31 -5.42
CA HIS A 217 5.80 -12.81 -4.38
C HIS A 217 4.44 -13.23 -4.93
N HIS A 218 3.80 -12.36 -5.72
CA HIS A 218 2.54 -12.63 -6.43
C HIS A 218 2.66 -13.80 -7.42
N PHE A 219 3.77 -13.88 -8.15
CA PHE A 219 4.02 -14.95 -9.11
C PHE A 219 4.06 -16.33 -8.44
N VAL A 220 4.65 -16.44 -7.25
CA VAL A 220 4.72 -17.71 -6.50
C VAL A 220 3.38 -18.03 -5.81
N GLY A 221 2.61 -17.01 -5.43
CA GLY A 221 1.27 -17.15 -4.86
C GLY A 221 1.25 -17.89 -3.53
N GLY A 222 0.30 -18.82 -3.36
CA GLY A 222 0.11 -19.57 -2.10
C GLY A 222 1.26 -20.49 -1.70
N LYS A 223 2.23 -20.73 -2.59
CA LYS A 223 3.46 -21.44 -2.26
C LYS A 223 4.56 -20.50 -1.73
N SER A 224 4.30 -19.20 -1.72
CA SER A 224 5.27 -18.19 -1.31
C SER A 224 5.58 -18.37 0.18
N GLN A 225 6.87 -18.51 0.47
CA GLN A 225 7.43 -18.51 1.82
C GLN A 225 8.45 -17.37 1.96
N SER A 226 8.32 -16.35 1.11
CA SER A 226 9.27 -15.25 0.98
C SER A 226 8.60 -13.95 0.56
N ASN A 227 9.36 -12.86 0.66
CA ASN A 227 9.00 -11.56 0.14
C ASN A 227 7.73 -10.98 0.79
N PHE A 228 7.69 -10.97 2.12
CA PHE A 228 6.51 -10.48 2.86
C PHE A 228 6.56 -9.00 3.20
N ALA A 229 7.70 -8.32 3.00
CA ALA A 229 7.83 -6.88 3.22
C ALA A 229 6.78 -6.09 2.44
N SER A 230 6.22 -5.07 3.11
CA SER A 230 5.29 -4.15 2.48
C SER A 230 6.03 -3.07 1.68
N VAL A 231 7.08 -2.51 2.29
CA VAL A 231 7.91 -1.44 1.72
C VAL A 231 9.39 -1.83 1.78
N PHE A 232 9.89 -2.21 2.96
CA PHE A 232 11.30 -2.45 3.19
C PHE A 232 11.61 -3.91 3.51
N THR A 233 12.57 -4.47 2.78
CA THR A 233 12.99 -5.87 2.83
C THR A 233 13.83 -6.24 4.06
N TYR A 234 14.00 -5.35 5.04
CA TYR A 234 14.85 -5.64 6.21
C TYR A 234 14.27 -6.78 7.05
N CYS A 235 12.94 -6.87 7.20
CA CYS A 235 12.32 -8.00 7.88
C CYS A 235 12.59 -9.31 7.15
N ASP A 236 12.46 -9.33 5.82
CA ASP A 236 12.77 -10.52 5.03
C ASP A 236 14.25 -10.93 5.13
N TYR A 237 15.15 -9.95 5.25
CA TYR A 237 16.56 -10.22 5.51
C TYR A 237 16.79 -10.81 6.90
N ILE A 238 16.25 -10.18 7.96
CA ILE A 238 16.41 -10.60 9.36
C ILE A 238 15.87 -12.00 9.58
N TYR A 239 14.67 -12.28 9.05
CA TYR A 239 13.97 -13.55 9.26
C TYR A 239 14.25 -14.59 8.17
N GLY A 240 15.12 -14.27 7.20
CA GLY A 240 15.55 -15.19 6.15
C GLY A 240 14.45 -15.55 5.14
N THR A 241 13.42 -14.72 5.01
CA THR A 241 12.33 -14.88 4.03
C THR A 241 12.63 -14.15 2.70
N ASN A 242 13.90 -13.98 2.35
CA ASN A 242 14.34 -13.48 1.03
C ASN A 242 15.07 -14.54 0.17
N LYS A 243 15.21 -15.78 0.65
CA LYS A 243 16.04 -16.82 0.00
C LYS A 243 15.55 -17.20 -1.39
N GLY A 244 14.23 -17.37 -1.58
CA GLY A 244 13.65 -17.71 -2.89
C GLY A 244 13.93 -16.63 -3.93
N TYR A 245 13.74 -15.37 -3.55
CA TYR A 245 14.03 -14.23 -4.41
C TYR A 245 15.53 -14.13 -4.75
N ARG A 246 16.42 -14.28 -3.77
CA ARG A 246 17.87 -14.26 -4.01
C ARG A 246 18.33 -15.39 -4.94
N TYR A 247 17.70 -16.57 -4.86
CA TYR A 247 17.96 -17.67 -5.78
C TYR A 247 17.53 -17.31 -7.21
N LYS A 248 16.34 -16.73 -7.38
CA LYS A 248 15.85 -16.23 -8.67
C LYS A 248 16.84 -15.22 -9.28
N GLU A 249 17.25 -14.21 -8.51
CA GLU A 249 18.22 -13.20 -8.97
C GLU A 249 19.56 -13.81 -9.37
N ALA A 250 20.06 -14.79 -8.60
CA ALA A 250 21.30 -15.48 -8.91
C ALA A 250 21.17 -16.29 -10.22
N PHE A 251 20.05 -16.98 -10.41
CA PHE A 251 19.77 -17.77 -11.60
C PHE A 251 19.65 -16.89 -12.85
N GLU A 252 18.93 -15.77 -12.77
CA GLU A 252 18.81 -14.79 -13.88
C GLU A 252 20.17 -14.20 -14.27
N LYS A 253 21.03 -13.91 -13.29
CA LYS A 253 22.42 -13.45 -13.55
C LYS A 253 23.27 -14.51 -14.26
N VAL A 254 23.04 -15.80 -14.00
CA VAL A 254 23.73 -16.89 -14.70
C VAL A 254 23.24 -16.99 -16.14
N LEU A 255 21.92 -16.98 -16.36
CA LEU A 255 21.34 -17.01 -17.71
C LEU A 255 21.79 -15.80 -18.56
N ALA A 256 21.83 -14.60 -17.99
CA ALA A 256 22.29 -13.42 -18.70
C ALA A 256 23.76 -13.49 -19.16
N LYS A 257 24.58 -14.33 -18.51
CA LYS A 257 25.98 -14.59 -18.89
C LYS A 257 26.12 -15.71 -19.94
N HIS A 258 25.08 -16.52 -20.15
CA HIS A 258 25.07 -17.67 -21.05
C HIS A 258 23.76 -17.69 -21.88
N PRO A 259 23.62 -16.75 -22.84
CA PRO A 259 22.38 -16.55 -23.61
C PRO A 259 22.03 -17.71 -24.55
#